data_AF-L5KSQ4-F1
#
_entry.id   AF-L5KSQ4-F1
#
_cell.length_a   1.000
_cell.length_b   1.000
_cell.length_c   1.000
_cell.angle_alpha   90.00
_cell.angle_beta   90.00
_cell.angle_gamma   90.00
#
_symmetry.space_group_name_H-M   'P 1'
#
loop_
_entity.id
_entity.type
_entity.pdbx_description
1 polymer ?
#
loop_
_entity_poly.entity_id
_entity_poly.type
_entity_poly.pdbx_seq_one_letter_code
_entity_poly.pdbx_strand_id
1 'polypeptide(L)'
;MADLPLSWNALRKASCSFLAETWGVGRAGQDEPREHILTEGWLGDRKQKCDVLNRGFSGYNTRWAKIILPRLIKKGNILDNPVAVTIFFGANDSALKDENPKQHIPLDEYVANLKSIVQYLRSVDVPENRVILITPPPLCEAAWEKECLAKGCKLNRLNSVVGEYASGCLRVARDCGTDVLDLWALMQQDGQDFSSYLSDGLHLSPKGNEFLFSHLWPLIEKKVSSLPLLLPYWRDIAEAKPELSLLGDGDH
;
A
#
# COMPACT_ATOMS: atom_id res chain seq x y z
N MET A 1 -25.53 15.99 37.35
CA MET A 1 -24.40 15.69 36.47
C MET A 1 -24.17 14.20 36.53
N ALA A 2 -24.62 13.48 35.51
CA ALA A 2 -24.25 12.10 35.26
C ALA A 2 -23.78 12.10 33.81
N ASP A 3 -22.52 11.74 33.60
CA ASP A 3 -21.89 11.73 32.28
C ASP A 3 -22.58 10.68 31.40
N LEU A 4 -23.19 11.16 30.32
CA LEU A 4 -23.76 10.35 29.25
C LEU A 4 -22.60 9.66 28.50
N PRO A 5 -22.57 8.32 28.38
CA PRO A 5 -21.61 7.65 27.53
C PRO A 5 -21.92 7.98 26.06
N LEU A 6 -20.83 8.30 25.34
CA LEU A 6 -20.75 8.67 23.93
C LEU A 6 -21.76 7.92 23.04
N SER A 7 -22.62 8.69 22.36
CA SER A 7 -23.58 8.20 21.36
C SER A 7 -22.91 7.39 20.24
N TRP A 8 -23.52 6.27 19.87
CA TRP A 8 -23.13 5.23 18.91
C TRP A 8 -23.02 5.63 17.42
N ASN A 9 -22.55 6.83 17.09
CA ASN A 9 -22.21 7.24 15.70
C ASN A 9 -20.88 6.65 15.18
N ALA A 10 -20.42 5.52 15.74
CA ALA A 10 -19.04 5.06 15.60
C ALA A 10 -18.87 3.57 15.21
N LEU A 11 -19.83 2.96 14.52
CA LEU A 11 -19.50 1.82 13.64
C LEU A 11 -18.80 2.35 12.37
N ARG A 12 -17.62 2.97 12.58
CA ARG A 12 -16.72 3.37 11.49
C ARG A 12 -15.96 2.13 11.07
N LYS A 13 -16.26 1.61 9.87
CA LYS A 13 -15.37 0.62 9.24
C LYS A 13 -14.04 1.30 8.99
N ALA A 14 -13.06 0.99 9.83
CA ALA A 14 -11.69 1.36 9.58
C ALA A 14 -11.21 0.54 8.38
N SER A 15 -10.75 1.20 7.32
CA SER A 15 -10.11 0.53 6.19
C SER A 15 -8.63 0.86 6.12
N CYS A 16 -7.80 -0.13 5.81
CA CYS A 16 -6.41 0.02 5.40
C CYS A 16 -6.39 0.01 3.88
N SER A 17 -6.15 1.16 3.25
CA SER A 17 -6.14 1.26 1.79
C SER A 17 -4.70 1.17 1.26
N PHE A 18 -4.45 0.21 0.38
CA PHE A 18 -3.16 0.03 -0.29
C PHE A 18 -3.23 0.63 -1.68
N LEU A 19 -2.61 1.80 -1.88
CA LEU A 19 -2.33 2.35 -3.20
C LEU A 19 -0.95 1.85 -3.63
N ALA A 20 -0.94 0.76 -4.38
CA ALA A 20 0.30 0.13 -4.85
C ALA A 20 0.28 -0.07 -6.37
N GLU A 21 1.40 -0.44 -6.94
CA GLU A 21 1.38 -1.29 -8.12
C GLU A 21 1.02 -2.72 -7.64
N THR A 22 0.11 -3.46 -8.29
CA THR A 22 -0.17 -4.84 -7.86
C THR A 22 1.05 -5.72 -8.11
N TRP A 23 1.67 -6.20 -7.04
CA TRP A 23 2.79 -7.14 -7.09
C TRP A 23 2.28 -8.58 -7.14
N GLY A 24 1.79 -8.93 -8.33
CA GLY A 24 1.33 -10.26 -8.74
C GLY A 24 2.45 -11.26 -8.99
N VAL A 25 2.43 -12.45 -8.39
CA VAL A 25 3.15 -13.60 -8.97
C VAL A 25 2.37 -14.03 -10.22
N GLY A 26 2.81 -13.57 -11.39
CA GLY A 26 2.18 -13.89 -12.68
C GLY A 26 3.05 -13.51 -13.87
N ARG A 27 3.20 -14.43 -14.82
CA ARG A 27 3.82 -14.14 -16.13
C ARG A 27 3.03 -13.05 -16.85
N ALA A 28 3.74 -12.16 -17.54
CA ALA A 28 3.13 -11.14 -18.39
C ALA A 28 2.17 -11.78 -19.41
N GLY A 29 0.92 -11.28 -19.48
CA GLY A 29 -0.05 -11.68 -20.50
C GLY A 29 -1.37 -12.30 -20.00
N GLN A 30 -1.69 -12.25 -18.71
CA GLN A 30 -3.03 -12.60 -18.23
C GLN A 30 -3.68 -11.41 -17.52
N ASP A 31 -4.65 -10.79 -18.21
CA ASP A 31 -5.52 -9.73 -17.72
C ASP A 31 -6.58 -10.29 -16.74
N GLU A 32 -6.17 -10.67 -15.53
CA GLU A 32 -7.12 -10.82 -14.42
C GLU A 32 -6.75 -9.90 -13.25
N PRO A 33 -7.73 -9.18 -12.67
CA PRO A 33 -7.54 -8.41 -11.46
C PRO A 33 -7.34 -9.37 -10.28
N ARG A 34 -6.09 -9.71 -9.98
CA ARG A 34 -5.78 -10.57 -8.83
C ARG A 34 -5.81 -9.74 -7.55
N GLU A 35 -6.97 -9.72 -6.89
CA GLU A 35 -7.19 -9.14 -5.56
C GLU A 35 -6.40 -9.86 -4.43
N HIS A 36 -5.68 -10.95 -4.73
CA HIS A 36 -5.41 -12.01 -3.75
C HIS A 36 -4.01 -12.09 -3.11
N ILE A 37 -3.13 -11.09 -3.25
CA ILE A 37 -1.78 -11.18 -2.63
C ILE A 37 -1.69 -10.46 -1.28
N LEU A 38 -2.63 -9.55 -0.99
CA LEU A 38 -2.65 -8.77 0.26
C LEU A 38 -3.72 -9.20 1.27
N THR A 39 -4.49 -10.27 0.99
CA THR A 39 -5.70 -10.59 1.77
C THR A 39 -5.61 -11.89 2.55
N GLU A 40 -4.93 -12.93 2.04
CA GLU A 40 -5.06 -14.27 2.65
C GLU A 40 -4.02 -14.58 3.75
N GLY A 41 -2.79 -14.08 3.63
CA GLY A 41 -1.74 -14.23 4.67
C GLY A 41 -1.70 -13.10 5.72
N TRP A 42 -2.42 -12.00 5.47
CA TRP A 42 -2.26 -10.72 6.18
C TRP A 42 -2.98 -10.65 7.53
N LEU A 43 -4.00 -11.48 7.73
CA LEU A 43 -4.90 -11.33 8.86
C LEU A 43 -5.20 -12.71 9.49
N GLY A 44 -4.46 -13.04 10.56
CA GLY A 44 -4.86 -14.06 11.55
C GLY A 44 -5.96 -13.49 12.47
N ASP A 45 -5.74 -13.52 13.79
CA ASP A 45 -6.60 -12.87 14.84
C ASP A 45 -6.87 -11.36 14.62
N ARG A 46 -6.18 -10.76 13.63
CA ARG A 46 -6.20 -9.35 13.26
C ARG A 46 -7.33 -8.98 12.28
N LYS A 47 -8.03 -9.99 11.71
CA LYS A 47 -9.20 -9.84 10.79
C LYS A 47 -10.36 -9.04 11.38
N GLN A 48 -10.38 -8.85 12.69
CA GLN A 48 -11.54 -8.33 13.39
C GLN A 48 -11.47 -6.83 13.66
N LYS A 49 -10.46 -6.07 13.22
CA LYS A 49 -10.34 -4.63 13.56
C LYS A 49 -10.52 -3.66 12.40
N CYS A 50 -10.15 -4.05 11.19
CA CYS A 50 -10.23 -3.19 10.02
C CYS A 50 -10.29 -4.01 8.72
N ASP A 51 -10.93 -3.44 7.71
CA ASP A 51 -10.92 -3.97 6.35
C ASP A 51 -9.58 -3.64 5.66
N VAL A 52 -9.13 -4.49 4.75
CA VAL A 52 -7.98 -4.21 3.88
C VAL A 52 -8.46 -4.04 2.44
N LEU A 53 -8.23 -2.85 1.87
CA LEU A 53 -8.66 -2.50 0.52
C LEU A 53 -7.44 -2.41 -0.40
N ASN A 54 -7.32 -3.37 -1.32
CA ASN A 54 -6.30 -3.32 -2.35
C ASN A 54 -6.75 -2.40 -3.50
N ARG A 55 -5.94 -1.39 -3.81
CA ARG A 55 -6.09 -0.47 -4.95
C ARG A 55 -4.81 -0.47 -5.78
N GLY A 56 -4.31 -1.68 -6.04
CA GLY A 56 -3.15 -1.91 -6.85
C GLY A 56 -3.44 -1.91 -8.35
N PHE A 57 -2.63 -1.22 -9.14
CA PHE A 57 -2.79 -1.20 -10.61
C PHE A 57 -1.46 -1.51 -11.30
N SER A 58 -1.36 -2.69 -11.91
CA SER A 58 -0.13 -3.15 -12.55
C SER A 58 0.31 -2.20 -13.67
N GLY A 59 1.59 -1.87 -13.68
CA GLY A 59 2.20 -1.01 -14.70
C GLY A 59 1.97 0.48 -14.53
N TYR A 60 1.22 0.92 -13.50
CA TYR A 60 0.93 2.34 -13.28
C TYR A 60 2.15 3.12 -12.77
N ASN A 61 2.19 4.41 -13.06
CA ASN A 61 3.15 5.36 -12.50
C ASN A 61 2.43 6.45 -11.69
N THR A 62 3.20 7.30 -11.02
CA THR A 62 2.66 8.34 -10.14
C THR A 62 1.81 9.39 -10.87
N ARG A 63 2.03 9.61 -12.17
CA ARG A 63 1.21 10.54 -12.98
C ARG A 63 -0.23 10.02 -13.10
N TRP A 64 -0.40 8.72 -13.37
CA TRP A 64 -1.73 8.11 -13.46
C TRP A 64 -2.36 7.92 -12.09
N ALA A 65 -1.56 7.58 -11.07
CA ALA A 65 -2.02 7.45 -9.69
C ALA A 65 -2.76 8.73 -9.22
N LYS A 66 -2.20 9.92 -9.49
CA LYS A 66 -2.85 11.21 -9.17
C LYS A 66 -4.21 11.38 -9.82
N ILE A 67 -4.35 10.94 -11.07
CA ILE A 67 -5.59 11.10 -11.84
C ILE A 67 -6.70 10.20 -11.28
N ILE A 68 -6.34 8.96 -10.90
CA ILE A 68 -7.34 8.00 -10.40
C ILE A 68 -7.65 8.17 -8.92
N LEU A 69 -6.73 8.74 -8.12
CA LEU A 69 -6.88 8.85 -6.67
C LEU A 69 -8.21 9.46 -6.21
N PRO A 70 -8.75 10.53 -6.84
CA PRO A 70 -10.05 11.06 -6.47
C PRO A 70 -11.24 10.16 -6.77
N ARG A 71 -11.06 9.11 -7.58
CA ARG A 71 -12.09 8.07 -7.78
C ARG A 71 -12.06 7.02 -6.68
N LEU A 72 -10.90 6.82 -6.04
CA LEU A 72 -10.64 5.76 -5.08
C LEU A 72 -10.89 6.20 -3.63
N ILE A 73 -10.53 7.44 -3.30
CA ILE A 73 -10.67 8.01 -1.95
C ILE A 73 -11.28 9.40 -2.09
N LYS A 74 -12.46 9.62 -1.49
CA LYS A 74 -13.25 10.85 -1.61
C LYS A 74 -13.65 11.38 -0.25
N LYS A 75 -13.75 12.70 -0.12
CA LYS A 75 -14.27 13.35 1.08
C LYS A 75 -15.74 13.00 1.29
N GLY A 76 -16.13 12.72 2.54
CA GLY A 76 -17.53 12.57 2.94
C GLY A 76 -18.14 11.17 2.83
N ASN A 77 -17.41 10.17 2.33
CA ASN A 77 -17.87 8.78 2.42
C ASN A 77 -17.31 8.15 3.71
N ILE A 78 -18.18 7.89 4.69
CA ILE A 78 -17.79 7.42 6.05
C ILE A 78 -17.13 6.03 6.01
N LEU A 79 -17.44 5.23 4.98
CA LEU A 79 -16.81 3.94 4.69
C LEU A 79 -15.36 4.07 4.14
N ASP A 80 -14.95 5.28 3.74
CA ASP A 80 -13.67 5.59 3.08
C ASP A 80 -12.76 6.48 3.93
N ASN A 81 -12.84 6.43 5.27
CA ASN A 81 -11.88 7.12 6.14
C ASN A 81 -10.77 6.17 6.58
N PRO A 82 -9.72 5.96 5.76
CA PRO A 82 -8.70 4.99 6.06
C PRO A 82 -7.94 5.35 7.33
N VAL A 83 -7.70 4.33 8.16
CA VAL A 83 -6.87 4.42 9.37
C VAL A 83 -5.38 4.32 9.03
N ALA A 84 -5.06 3.70 7.89
CA ALA A 84 -3.75 3.67 7.28
C ALA A 84 -3.88 3.69 5.76
N VAL A 85 -2.97 4.41 5.09
CA VAL A 85 -2.83 4.39 3.63
C VAL A 85 -1.37 4.13 3.29
N THR A 86 -1.10 3.09 2.51
CA THR A 86 0.25 2.89 1.96
C THR A 86 0.31 3.38 0.53
N ILE A 87 1.39 4.07 0.16
CA ILE A 87 1.68 4.49 -1.22
C ILE A 87 2.97 3.83 -1.66
N PHE A 88 2.89 2.97 -2.68
CA PHE A 88 4.02 2.15 -3.13
C PHE A 88 4.21 2.26 -4.66
N PHE A 89 4.91 3.32 -5.07
CA PHE A 89 5.24 3.65 -6.45
C PHE A 89 6.73 3.96 -6.60
N GLY A 90 7.23 3.89 -7.83
CA GLY A 90 8.62 4.21 -8.16
C GLY A 90 9.28 3.16 -9.05
N ALA A 91 8.78 1.93 -9.05
CA ALA A 91 9.35 0.85 -9.84
C ALA A 91 9.08 1.05 -11.34
N ASN A 92 7.89 1.54 -11.71
CA ASN A 92 7.61 1.94 -13.09
C ASN A 92 8.13 3.33 -13.44
N ASP A 93 8.00 4.28 -12.52
CA ASP A 93 8.47 5.66 -12.70
C ASP A 93 9.97 5.72 -13.04
N SER A 94 10.78 4.85 -12.40
CA SER A 94 12.23 4.73 -12.61
C SER A 94 12.66 4.00 -13.88
N ALA A 95 11.72 3.63 -14.76
CA ALA A 95 12.07 3.12 -16.07
C ALA A 95 12.97 4.10 -16.85
N LEU A 96 13.92 3.60 -17.62
CA LEU A 96 14.80 4.41 -18.45
C LEU A 96 13.97 5.09 -19.54
N LYS A 97 14.11 6.41 -19.64
CA LYS A 97 13.30 7.25 -20.55
C LYS A 97 13.34 6.75 -22.00
N ASP A 98 14.51 6.40 -22.49
CA ASP A 98 14.71 6.03 -23.89
C ASP A 98 14.24 4.60 -24.20
N GLU A 99 14.19 3.73 -23.20
CA GLU A 99 13.80 2.31 -23.37
C GLU A 99 12.33 2.05 -23.04
N ASN A 100 11.74 2.84 -22.14
CA ASN A 100 10.32 2.72 -21.77
C ASN A 100 9.72 4.09 -21.37
N PRO A 101 9.51 4.98 -22.35
CA PRO A 101 8.99 6.33 -22.11
C PRO A 101 7.55 6.35 -21.58
N LYS A 102 6.78 5.27 -21.76
CA LYS A 102 5.39 5.19 -21.32
C LYS A 102 5.28 5.12 -19.80
N GLN A 103 6.19 4.39 -19.16
CA GLN A 103 6.22 4.24 -17.70
C GLN A 103 7.10 5.28 -17.03
N HIS A 104 8.17 5.73 -17.70
CA HIS A 104 9.11 6.73 -17.18
C HIS A 104 8.43 8.02 -16.71
N ILE A 105 8.79 8.47 -15.51
CA ILE A 105 8.43 9.77 -14.94
C ILE A 105 9.71 10.44 -14.46
N PRO A 106 10.09 11.65 -14.93
CA PRO A 106 11.28 12.33 -14.44
C PRO A 106 11.30 12.45 -12.91
N LEU A 107 12.46 12.29 -12.27
CA LEU A 107 12.59 12.21 -10.81
C LEU A 107 11.93 13.39 -10.07
N ASP A 108 12.09 14.61 -10.56
CA ASP A 108 11.45 15.80 -9.98
C ASP A 108 9.92 15.75 -10.09
N GLU A 109 9.40 15.23 -11.20
CA GLU A 109 7.97 15.03 -11.39
C GLU A 109 7.45 13.91 -10.47
N TYR A 110 8.19 12.80 -10.31
CA TYR A 110 7.86 11.73 -9.37
C TYR A 110 7.73 12.25 -7.94
N VAL A 111 8.71 13.04 -7.49
CA VAL A 111 8.70 13.68 -6.16
C VAL A 111 7.53 14.64 -6.00
N ALA A 112 7.29 15.51 -6.99
CA ALA A 112 6.14 16.41 -6.99
C ALA A 112 4.80 15.64 -6.99
N ASN A 113 4.76 14.49 -7.69
CA ASN A 113 3.57 13.68 -7.76
C ASN A 113 3.24 12.99 -6.44
N LEU A 114 4.24 12.40 -5.77
CA LEU A 114 4.05 11.84 -4.43
C LEU A 114 3.58 12.91 -3.43
N LYS A 115 4.19 14.11 -3.45
CA LYS A 115 3.73 15.24 -2.62
C LYS A 115 2.26 15.59 -2.90
N SER A 116 1.87 15.63 -4.18
CA SER A 116 0.49 15.90 -4.59
C SER A 116 -0.48 14.83 -4.07
N ILE A 117 -0.09 13.55 -4.10
CA ILE A 117 -0.90 12.43 -3.59
C ILE A 117 -1.12 12.60 -2.08
N VAL A 118 -0.07 12.87 -1.30
CA VAL A 118 -0.18 13.07 0.15
C VAL A 118 -1.06 14.30 0.47
N GLN A 119 -0.86 15.41 -0.25
CA GLN A 119 -1.68 16.61 -0.09
C GLN A 119 -3.16 16.37 -0.42
N TYR A 120 -3.45 15.59 -1.46
CA TYR A 120 -4.81 15.20 -1.79
C TYR A 120 -5.43 14.38 -0.65
N LEU A 121 -4.73 13.36 -0.13
CA LEU A 121 -5.20 12.55 1.00
C LEU A 121 -5.56 13.42 2.21
N ARG A 122 -4.69 14.38 2.55
CA ARG A 122 -4.97 15.37 3.60
C ARG A 122 -6.24 16.18 3.33
N SER A 123 -6.46 16.60 2.08
CA SER A 123 -7.64 17.38 1.69
C SER A 123 -8.97 16.61 1.83
N VAL A 124 -8.91 15.28 1.81
CA VAL A 124 -10.05 14.36 2.00
C VAL A 124 -10.06 13.73 3.39
N ASP A 125 -9.49 14.41 4.38
CA ASP A 125 -9.52 14.05 5.81
C ASP A 125 -8.72 12.79 6.18
N VAL A 126 -7.71 12.44 5.36
CA VAL A 126 -6.69 11.42 5.69
C VAL A 126 -5.40 12.14 6.10
N PRO A 127 -5.13 12.33 7.40
CA PRO A 127 -3.94 13.05 7.86
C PRO A 127 -2.64 12.32 7.51
N GLU A 128 -1.54 13.07 7.41
CA GLU A 128 -0.23 12.59 6.97
C GLU A 128 0.32 11.48 7.86
N ASN A 129 0.00 11.52 9.16
CA ASN A 129 0.38 10.49 10.13
C ASN A 129 -0.34 9.15 9.91
N ARG A 130 -1.30 9.04 8.99
CA ARG A 130 -1.91 7.77 8.55
C ARG A 130 -1.29 7.26 7.25
N VAL A 131 -0.48 8.07 6.57
CA VAL A 131 0.16 7.71 5.32
C VAL A 131 1.52 7.05 5.61
N ILE A 132 1.80 5.97 4.89
CA ILE A 132 3.09 5.28 4.87
C ILE A 132 3.57 5.27 3.42
N LEU A 133 4.69 5.93 3.14
CA LEU A 133 5.34 5.78 1.84
C LEU A 133 6.21 4.50 1.86
N ILE A 134 6.21 3.76 0.76
CA ILE A 134 7.09 2.61 0.58
C ILE A 134 7.96 2.92 -0.62
N THR A 135 9.28 2.92 -0.45
CA THR A 135 10.22 3.11 -1.57
C THR A 135 10.10 1.94 -2.54
N PRO A 136 10.34 2.10 -3.85
CA PRO A 136 10.41 0.95 -4.76
C PRO A 136 11.41 -0.12 -4.25
N PRO A 137 11.16 -1.42 -4.47
CA PRO A 137 12.14 -2.45 -4.12
C PRO A 137 13.38 -2.34 -5.03
N PRO A 138 14.52 -2.94 -4.66
CA PRO A 138 15.67 -3.01 -5.57
C PRO A 138 15.34 -3.82 -6.82
N LEU A 139 16.07 -3.56 -7.90
CA LEU A 139 15.97 -4.28 -9.17
C LEU A 139 17.12 -5.28 -9.31
N CYS A 140 16.83 -6.54 -9.62
CA CYS A 140 17.85 -7.48 -10.07
C CYS A 140 17.98 -7.39 -11.59
N GLU A 141 18.93 -6.59 -12.08
CA GLU A 141 19.14 -6.32 -13.51
C GLU A 141 19.31 -7.59 -14.33
N ALA A 142 20.13 -8.55 -13.86
CA ALA A 142 20.39 -9.80 -14.58
C ALA A 142 19.15 -10.70 -14.74
N ALA A 143 18.22 -10.67 -13.79
CA ALA A 143 16.96 -11.40 -13.89
C ALA A 143 15.96 -10.64 -14.78
N TRP A 144 15.84 -9.33 -14.58
CA TRP A 144 14.92 -8.48 -15.33
C TRP A 144 15.29 -8.34 -16.80
N GLU A 145 16.58 -8.34 -17.13
CA GLU A 145 17.06 -8.33 -18.51
C GLU A 145 16.56 -9.55 -19.29
N LYS A 146 16.54 -10.74 -18.66
CA LYS A 146 16.00 -11.96 -19.29
C LYS A 146 14.53 -11.80 -19.65
N GLU A 147 13.74 -11.18 -18.76
CA GLU A 147 12.33 -10.89 -19.01
C GLU A 147 12.12 -9.85 -20.11
N CYS A 148 12.97 -8.82 -20.16
CA CYS A 148 12.95 -7.83 -21.23
C CYS A 148 13.24 -8.48 -22.58
N LEU A 149 14.31 -9.27 -22.66
CA LEU A 149 14.72 -9.96 -23.89
C LEU A 149 13.65 -10.96 -24.36
N ALA A 150 13.00 -11.68 -23.45
CA ALA A 150 11.88 -12.57 -23.77
C ALA A 150 10.68 -11.84 -24.40
N LYS A 151 10.53 -10.53 -24.12
CA LYS A 151 9.50 -9.65 -24.70
C LYS A 151 10.01 -8.83 -25.89
N GLY A 152 11.21 -9.11 -26.40
CA GLY A 152 11.83 -8.35 -27.49
C GLY A 152 12.24 -6.93 -27.11
N CYS A 153 12.39 -6.65 -25.81
CA CYS A 153 12.79 -5.34 -25.27
C CYS A 153 14.23 -5.39 -24.74
N LYS A 154 14.91 -4.25 -24.69
CA LYS A 154 16.17 -4.12 -23.95
C LYS A 154 15.91 -3.94 -22.46
N LEU A 155 16.95 -4.11 -21.64
CA LEU A 155 16.92 -3.76 -20.22
C LEU A 155 16.48 -2.30 -20.08
N ASN A 156 15.35 -2.09 -19.42
CA ASN A 156 14.67 -0.79 -19.40
C ASN A 156 14.63 -0.14 -18.01
N ARG A 157 15.36 -0.68 -17.04
CA ARG A 157 15.48 -0.20 -15.66
C ARG A 157 16.87 -0.55 -15.14
N LEU A 158 17.41 0.26 -14.23
CA LEU A 158 18.67 0.02 -13.52
C LEU A 158 18.44 0.20 -12.02
N ASN A 159 19.09 -0.62 -11.19
CA ASN A 159 18.93 -0.54 -9.75
C ASN A 159 19.48 0.78 -9.18
N SER A 160 20.53 1.33 -9.81
CA SER A 160 21.06 2.66 -9.47
C SER A 160 20.01 3.76 -9.62
N VAL A 161 19.26 3.74 -10.74
CA VAL A 161 18.17 4.69 -10.99
C VAL A 161 17.03 4.45 -10.00
N VAL A 162 16.65 3.20 -9.73
CA VAL A 162 15.64 2.90 -8.70
C VAL A 162 16.03 3.48 -7.33
N GLY A 163 17.32 3.44 -6.97
CA GLY A 163 17.85 4.06 -5.75
C GLY A 163 17.69 5.59 -5.69
N GLU A 164 17.75 6.28 -6.83
CA GLU A 164 17.44 7.71 -6.90
C GLU A 164 15.97 7.99 -6.58
N TYR A 165 15.05 7.15 -7.07
CA TYR A 165 13.61 7.27 -6.79
C TYR A 165 13.29 6.89 -5.35
N ALA A 166 13.96 5.86 -4.80
CA ALA A 166 13.88 5.56 -3.37
C ALA A 166 14.30 6.76 -2.51
N SER A 167 15.42 7.39 -2.85
CA SER A 167 15.89 8.62 -2.18
C SER A 167 14.89 9.78 -2.33
N GLY A 168 14.27 9.92 -3.51
CA GLY A 168 13.18 10.87 -3.75
C GLY A 168 11.96 10.62 -2.87
N CYS A 169 11.55 9.36 -2.72
CA CYS A 169 10.43 8.93 -1.88
C CYS A 169 10.70 9.23 -0.39
N LEU A 170 11.91 8.91 0.11
CA LEU A 170 12.33 9.25 1.48
C LEU A 170 12.29 10.76 1.74
N ARG A 171 12.75 11.57 0.78
CA ARG A 171 12.66 13.03 0.86
C ARG A 171 11.21 13.49 0.97
N VAL A 172 10.29 12.92 0.19
CA VAL A 172 8.87 13.26 0.28
C VAL A 172 8.30 12.90 1.64
N ALA A 173 8.60 11.71 2.17
CA ALA A 173 8.10 11.29 3.48
C ALA A 173 8.50 12.28 4.58
N ARG A 174 9.77 12.66 4.60
CA ARG A 174 10.30 13.66 5.54
C ARG A 174 9.62 15.02 5.35
N ASP A 175 9.53 15.51 4.11
CA ASP A 175 8.97 16.83 3.81
C ASP A 175 7.46 16.91 4.13
N CYS A 176 6.74 15.80 4.01
CA CYS A 176 5.30 15.73 4.28
C CYS A 176 4.95 15.24 5.70
N GLY A 177 5.91 14.77 6.48
CA GLY A 177 5.67 14.23 7.83
C GLY A 177 4.89 12.91 7.84
N THR A 178 5.10 12.05 6.85
CA THR A 178 4.52 10.70 6.80
C THR A 178 5.49 9.66 7.38
N ASP A 179 4.99 8.49 7.74
CA ASP A 179 5.88 7.33 7.94
C ASP A 179 6.45 6.86 6.60
N VAL A 180 7.57 6.15 6.65
CA VAL A 180 8.19 5.56 5.46
C VAL A 180 8.84 4.22 5.75
N LEU A 181 8.76 3.31 4.78
CA LEU A 181 9.51 2.07 4.73
C LEU A 181 10.50 2.12 3.57
N ASP A 182 11.79 2.17 3.89
CA ASP A 182 12.88 2.11 2.91
C ASP A 182 13.15 0.67 2.48
N LEU A 183 12.21 0.12 1.71
CA LEU A 183 12.31 -1.24 1.19
C LEU A 183 13.54 -1.43 0.28
N TRP A 184 13.95 -0.38 -0.44
CA TRP A 184 15.10 -0.41 -1.32
C TRP A 184 16.37 -0.71 -0.52
N ALA A 185 16.62 0.05 0.54
CA ALA A 185 17.79 -0.16 1.39
C ALA A 185 17.66 -1.45 2.21
N LEU A 186 16.51 -1.70 2.83
CA LEU A 186 16.29 -2.85 3.72
C LEU A 186 16.55 -4.19 3.03
N MET A 187 16.14 -4.34 1.77
CA MET A 187 16.38 -5.59 1.03
C MET A 187 17.87 -5.81 0.69
N GLN A 188 18.68 -4.75 0.66
CA GLN A 188 20.09 -4.79 0.25
C GLN A 188 21.07 -4.68 1.42
N GLN A 189 20.59 -4.54 2.65
CA GLN A 189 21.45 -4.43 3.84
C GLN A 189 22.32 -5.68 4.03
N ASP A 190 23.49 -5.49 4.65
CA ASP A 190 24.40 -6.54 5.09
C ASP A 190 24.85 -7.55 4.02
N GLY A 191 24.86 -7.13 2.75
CA GLY A 191 25.27 -7.99 1.62
C GLY A 191 24.29 -9.11 1.32
N GLN A 192 23.04 -8.97 1.76
CA GLN A 192 22.01 -9.96 1.55
C GLN A 192 21.68 -10.12 0.06
N ASP A 193 21.55 -11.38 -0.38
CA ASP A 193 21.06 -11.69 -1.72
C ASP A 193 19.54 -11.41 -1.81
N PHE A 194 19.23 -10.19 -2.25
CA PHE A 194 17.87 -9.73 -2.45
C PHE A 194 17.18 -10.37 -3.66
N SER A 195 17.91 -11.06 -4.54
CA SER A 195 17.31 -11.66 -5.74
C SER A 195 16.22 -12.66 -5.39
N SER A 196 16.36 -13.39 -4.27
CA SER A 196 15.34 -14.32 -3.76
C SER A 196 14.02 -13.63 -3.33
N TYR A 197 14.05 -12.32 -3.10
CA TYR A 197 12.86 -11.51 -2.83
C TYR A 197 12.11 -11.10 -4.09
N LEU A 198 12.67 -11.38 -5.28
CA LEU A 198 12.11 -10.99 -6.56
C LEU A 198 11.82 -12.25 -7.40
N SER A 199 10.66 -12.33 -8.04
CA SER A 199 10.29 -13.48 -8.88
C SER A 199 10.94 -13.43 -10.26
N ASP A 200 11.11 -12.24 -10.81
CA ASP A 200 11.55 -11.99 -12.18
C ASP A 200 12.58 -10.85 -12.27
N GLY A 201 13.11 -10.46 -11.11
CA GLY A 201 14.03 -9.33 -10.96
C GLY A 201 13.38 -7.96 -10.77
N LEU A 202 12.05 -7.86 -10.86
CA LEU A 202 11.28 -6.64 -10.59
C LEU A 202 10.15 -6.89 -9.57
N HIS A 203 9.33 -7.91 -9.77
CA HIS A 203 8.18 -8.21 -8.92
C HIS A 203 8.56 -8.98 -7.67
N LEU A 204 7.90 -8.71 -6.55
CA LEU A 204 8.13 -9.43 -5.30
C LEU A 204 7.76 -10.91 -5.44
N SER A 205 8.67 -11.79 -5.02
CA SER A 205 8.40 -13.21 -4.79
C SER A 205 7.50 -13.39 -3.55
N PRO A 206 6.99 -14.60 -3.26
CA PRO A 206 6.33 -14.87 -1.98
C PRO A 206 7.20 -14.50 -0.77
N LYS A 207 8.50 -14.81 -0.84
CA LYS A 207 9.49 -14.44 0.19
C LYS A 207 9.65 -12.92 0.30
N GLY A 208 9.65 -12.21 -0.83
CA GLY A 208 9.71 -10.75 -0.86
C GLY A 208 8.45 -10.09 -0.27
N ASN A 209 7.28 -10.66 -0.52
CA ASN A 209 6.02 -10.20 0.09
C ASN A 209 6.01 -10.42 1.61
N GLU A 210 6.49 -11.58 2.08
CA GLU A 210 6.62 -11.85 3.52
C GLU A 210 7.61 -10.87 4.18
N PHE A 211 8.73 -10.58 3.53
CA PHE A 211 9.71 -9.60 4.00
C PHE A 211 9.12 -8.18 4.07
N LEU A 212 8.41 -7.75 3.03
CA LEU A 212 7.70 -6.47 3.04
C LEU A 212 6.71 -6.42 4.19
N PHE A 213 5.90 -7.47 4.37
CA PHE A 213 4.89 -7.53 5.43
C PHE A 213 5.52 -7.43 6.83
N SER A 214 6.58 -8.18 7.11
CA SER A 214 7.19 -8.20 8.44
C SER A 214 7.75 -6.84 8.87
N HIS A 215 8.20 -6.02 7.91
CA HIS A 215 8.72 -4.67 8.16
C HIS A 215 7.64 -3.58 8.10
N LEU A 216 6.59 -3.78 7.29
CA LEU A 216 5.48 -2.85 7.18
C LEU A 216 4.51 -2.97 8.37
N TRP A 217 4.30 -4.18 8.89
CA TRP A 217 3.33 -4.44 9.95
C TRP A 217 3.54 -3.57 11.19
N PRO A 218 4.76 -3.40 11.74
CA PRO A 218 4.97 -2.52 12.90
C PRO A 218 4.53 -1.06 12.67
N LEU A 219 4.57 -0.57 11.43
CA LEU A 219 4.08 0.78 11.09
C LEU A 219 2.55 0.82 11.05
N ILE A 220 1.91 -0.22 10.51
CA ILE A 220 0.45 -0.35 10.46
C ILE A 220 -0.13 -0.59 11.86
N GLU A 221 0.48 -1.47 12.66
CA GLU A 221 0.04 -1.84 14.01
C GLU A 221 -0.06 -0.62 14.93
N LYS A 222 0.90 0.30 14.86
CA LYS A 222 0.84 1.58 15.58
C LYS A 222 -0.41 2.40 15.25
N LYS A 223 -0.96 2.26 14.04
CA LYS A 223 -2.15 2.99 13.56
C LYS A 223 -3.46 2.26 13.88
N VAL A 224 -3.44 0.93 14.00
CA VAL A 224 -4.65 0.09 14.16
C VAL A 224 -4.81 -0.54 15.54
N SER A 225 -3.79 -0.51 16.39
CA SER A 225 -3.79 -1.19 17.70
C SER A 225 -4.92 -0.73 18.62
N SER A 226 -5.24 0.57 18.60
CA SER A 226 -6.31 1.19 19.41
C SER A 226 -7.72 0.98 18.84
N LEU A 227 -7.86 0.38 17.65
CA LEU A 227 -9.17 0.15 17.06
C LEU A 227 -9.93 -0.93 17.84
N PRO A 228 -11.24 -0.73 18.06
CA PRO A 228 -12.10 -1.77 18.61
C PRO A 228 -12.23 -2.93 17.62
N LEU A 229 -12.73 -4.05 18.11
CA LEU A 229 -13.20 -5.11 17.23
C LEU A 229 -14.41 -4.59 16.43
N LEU A 230 -14.51 -5.00 15.17
CA LEU A 230 -15.59 -4.69 14.24
C LEU A 230 -16.93 -5.27 14.73
N LEU A 231 -16.87 -6.43 15.39
CA LEU A 231 -17.99 -7.14 15.99
C LEU A 231 -17.56 -7.75 17.33
N PRO A 232 -18.50 -7.97 18.27
CA PRO A 232 -18.20 -8.61 19.55
C PRO A 232 -17.65 -10.03 19.36
N TYR A 233 -16.89 -10.51 20.35
CA TYR A 233 -16.51 -11.91 20.41
C TYR A 233 -17.75 -12.77 20.64
N TRP A 234 -17.81 -13.96 20.04
CA TRP A 234 -19.04 -14.76 20.01
C TRP A 234 -19.59 -15.13 21.39
N ARG A 235 -18.73 -15.21 22.42
CA ARG A 235 -19.13 -15.47 23.81
C ARG A 235 -19.79 -14.27 24.49
N ASP A 236 -19.62 -13.09 23.93
CA ASP A 236 -20.19 -11.83 24.43
C ASP A 236 -21.51 -11.48 23.72
N ILE A 237 -21.96 -12.31 22.76
CA ILE A 237 -23.25 -12.13 22.07
C ILE A 237 -24.36 -12.63 22.99
N ALA A 238 -25.34 -11.76 23.27
CA ALA A 238 -26.50 -12.11 24.09
C ALA A 238 -27.37 -13.19 23.40
N GLU A 239 -27.52 -14.36 24.03
CA GLU A 239 -28.31 -15.47 23.48
C GLU A 239 -29.79 -15.11 23.25
N ALA A 240 -30.37 -14.31 24.15
CA ALA A 240 -31.79 -13.97 24.10
C ALA A 240 -32.15 -12.92 23.05
N LYS A 241 -31.19 -12.07 22.67
CA LYS A 241 -31.35 -10.93 21.74
C LYS A 241 -30.04 -10.62 21.00
N PRO A 242 -29.55 -11.53 20.15
CA PRO A 242 -28.27 -11.38 19.47
C PRO A 242 -28.21 -10.13 18.58
N GLU A 243 -29.34 -9.69 18.04
CA GLU A 243 -29.48 -8.45 17.26
C GLU A 243 -28.99 -7.21 18.03
N LEU A 244 -29.26 -7.09 19.33
CA LEU A 244 -28.77 -5.98 20.15
C LEU A 244 -27.24 -6.00 20.29
N SER A 245 -26.65 -7.20 20.37
CA SER A 245 -25.19 -7.36 20.46
C SER A 245 -24.50 -7.09 19.11
N LEU A 246 -25.14 -7.45 18.01
CA LEU A 246 -24.54 -7.43 16.67
C LEU A 246 -24.81 -6.12 15.91
N LEU A 247 -25.93 -5.48 16.16
CA LEU A 247 -26.38 -4.30 15.41
C LEU A 247 -26.49 -3.04 16.28
N GLY A 248 -26.56 -3.18 17.61
CA GLY A 248 -26.68 -2.10 18.58
C GLY A 248 -28.13 -1.71 18.89
N ASP A 249 -28.34 -0.68 19.72
CA ASP A 249 -29.67 -0.17 20.13
C ASP A 249 -30.37 0.69 19.06
N GLY A 250 -29.93 0.62 17.79
CA GLY A 250 -30.56 1.34 16.69
C GLY A 250 -31.79 0.60 16.20
N ASP A 251 -32.92 1.30 16.02
CA ASP A 251 -34.04 0.75 15.25
C ASP A 251 -33.55 0.45 13.82
N HIS A 252 -33.50 -0.84 13.46
CA HIS A 252 -33.15 -1.33 12.13
C HIS A 252 -34.38 -1.48 11.23
#